data_AF-A0A497E479-F1
#
_entry.id   AF-A0A497E479-F1
#
_cell.length_a   1.000
_cell.length_b   1.000
_cell.length_c   1.000
_cell.angle_alpha   90.00
_cell.angle_beta   90.00
_cell.angle_gamma   90.00
#
_symmetry.space_group_name_H-M   'P 1'
#
loop_
_entity.id
_entity.type
_entity.pdbx_description
1 polymer ?
#
loop_
_entity_poly.entity_id
_entity_poly.type
_entity_poly.pdbx_seq_one_letter_code
_entity_poly.pdbx_strand_id
1 'polypeptide(L)'
;MKRDGFPSRVGEILERTFEKLGIAKKMKEQRILKLWRKAVGERISQHTHPFLIRKGVLFVRVDSSVWLAQLNYLKEDIIYKLNREEEGVIKDIYFRLGARENDT
;
A
#
# COMPACT_ATOMS: atom_id res chain seq x y z
N MET A 1 -3.09 48.37 -22.60
CA MET A 1 -4.00 47.21 -22.64
C MET A 1 -3.82 46.43 -21.35
N LYS A 2 -4.64 46.73 -20.33
CA LYS A 2 -4.65 46.00 -19.06
C LYS A 2 -5.41 44.70 -19.29
N ARG A 3 -4.76 43.56 -19.07
CA ARG A 3 -5.44 42.26 -18.96
C ARG A 3 -5.60 42.01 -17.47
N ASP A 4 -6.80 42.33 -16.98
CA ASP A 4 -7.20 42.11 -15.61
C ASP A 4 -7.13 40.62 -15.26
N GLY A 5 -6.72 40.36 -14.03
CA GLY A 5 -6.22 39.07 -13.58
C GLY A 5 -7.30 38.02 -13.38
N PHE A 6 -7.05 36.84 -13.95
CA PHE A 6 -7.43 35.57 -13.34
C PHE A 6 -6.53 34.42 -13.84
N PRO A 7 -5.34 34.23 -13.24
CA PRO A 7 -4.71 32.90 -13.31
C PRO A 7 -4.01 32.55 -11.98
N SER A 8 -4.76 32.35 -10.90
CA SER A 8 -4.13 31.92 -9.62
C SER A 8 -5.03 31.05 -8.75
N ARG A 9 -6.32 31.37 -8.60
CA ARG A 9 -7.19 30.63 -7.66
C ARG A 9 -7.43 29.18 -8.05
N VAL A 10 -7.73 28.88 -9.31
CA VAL A 10 -8.04 27.49 -9.74
C VAL A 10 -6.79 26.61 -9.74
N GLY A 11 -5.64 27.14 -10.21
CA GLY A 11 -4.36 26.42 -10.17
C GLY A 11 -3.94 26.09 -8.73
N GLU A 12 -4.00 27.08 -7.83
CA GLU A 12 -3.69 26.88 -6.41
C GLU A 12 -4.68 25.90 -5.72
N ILE A 13 -5.97 25.94 -6.06
CA ILE A 13 -6.95 24.99 -5.52
C ILE A 13 -6.68 23.58 -6.05
N LEU A 14 -6.37 23.42 -7.34
CA LEU A 14 -6.03 22.13 -7.92
C LEU A 14 -4.78 21.55 -7.29
N GLU A 15 -3.70 22.33 -7.17
CA GLU A 15 -2.44 21.91 -6.57
C GLU A 15 -2.64 21.47 -5.11
N ARG A 16 -3.31 22.30 -4.29
CA ARG A 16 -3.66 21.95 -2.91
C ARG A 16 -4.55 20.71 -2.81
N THR A 17 -5.42 20.49 -3.80
CA THR A 17 -6.29 19.30 -3.83
C THR A 17 -5.50 18.05 -4.20
N PHE A 18 -4.62 18.12 -5.20
CA PHE A 18 -3.73 17.02 -5.57
C PHE A 18 -2.77 16.65 -4.43
N GLU A 19 -2.20 17.65 -3.75
CA GLU A 19 -1.38 17.44 -2.55
C GLU A 19 -2.16 16.72 -1.46
N LYS A 20 -3.35 17.22 -1.11
CA LYS A 20 -4.22 16.59 -0.09
C LYS A 20 -4.58 15.15 -0.45
N LEU A 21 -4.95 14.88 -1.71
CA LEU A 21 -5.26 13.54 -2.20
C LEU A 21 -4.03 12.62 -2.14
N GLY A 22 -2.85 13.13 -2.52
CA GLY A 22 -1.60 12.40 -2.45
C GLY A 22 -1.21 12.04 -1.02
N ILE A 23 -1.36 12.98 -0.08
CA ILE A 23 -1.12 12.77 1.35
C ILE A 23 -2.11 11.75 1.91
N ALA A 24 -3.42 11.93 1.66
CA ALA A 24 -4.45 11.01 2.13
C ALA A 24 -4.21 9.58 1.62
N LYS A 25 -3.82 9.43 0.35
CA LYS A 25 -3.46 8.14 -0.23
C LYS A 25 -2.24 7.52 0.45
N LYS A 26 -1.15 8.27 0.62
CA LYS A 26 0.06 7.78 1.33
C LYS A 26 -0.28 7.36 2.76
N MET A 27 -1.15 8.08 3.45
CA MET A 27 -1.58 7.71 4.80
C MET A 27 -2.33 6.37 4.81
N LYS A 28 -3.26 6.15 3.86
CA LYS A 28 -3.94 4.85 3.72
C LYS A 28 -2.96 3.72 3.43
N GLU A 29 -2.00 3.93 2.53
CA GLU A 29 -0.94 2.96 2.22
C GLU A 29 -0.13 2.60 3.49
N GLN A 30 0.26 3.59 4.30
CA GLN A 30 0.96 3.34 5.57
C GLN A 30 0.10 2.59 6.60
N ARG A 31 -1.22 2.82 6.63
CA ARG A 31 -2.14 2.07 7.50
C ARG A 31 -2.23 0.61 7.09
N ILE A 32 -2.31 0.31 5.79
CA ILE A 32 -2.29 -1.08 5.27
C ILE A 32 -1.04 -1.82 5.76
N LEU A 33 0.14 -1.21 5.69
CA LEU A 33 1.38 -1.85 6.14
C LEU A 33 1.32 -2.24 7.64
N LYS A 34 0.69 -1.40 8.47
CA LYS A 34 0.47 -1.67 9.90
C LYS A 34 -0.61 -2.73 10.14
N LEU A 35 -1.63 -2.77 9.30
CA LEU A 35 -2.75 -3.72 9.38
C LEU A 35 -2.38 -5.13 8.91
N TRP A 36 -1.25 -5.30 8.22
CA TRP A 36 -0.84 -6.60 7.67
C TRP A 36 -0.91 -7.74 8.67
N ARG A 37 -0.29 -7.59 9.86
CA ARG A 37 -0.32 -8.62 10.91
C ARG A 37 -1.75 -9.00 11.30
N LYS A 38 -2.66 -8.02 11.39
CA LYS A 38 -4.09 -8.26 11.69
C LYS A 38 -4.77 -9.02 10.55
N ALA A 39 -4.46 -8.71 9.30
CA ALA A 39 -5.07 -9.33 8.12
C ALA A 39 -4.61 -10.78 7.90
N VAL A 40 -3.31 -11.07 8.07
CA VAL A 40 -2.74 -12.40 7.80
C VAL A 40 -2.56 -13.27 9.04
N GLY A 41 -2.64 -12.68 10.23
CA GLY A 41 -2.40 -13.36 11.50
C GLY A 41 -0.91 -13.53 11.84
N GLU A 42 -0.64 -13.92 13.08
CA GLU A 42 0.71 -13.96 13.65
C GLU A 42 1.65 -14.86 12.84
N ARG A 43 1.23 -16.11 12.56
CA ARG A 43 2.03 -17.11 11.85
C ARG A 43 2.53 -16.60 10.48
N ILE A 44 1.64 -16.04 9.67
CA ILE A 44 2.03 -15.52 8.35
C ILE A 44 2.90 -14.26 8.50
N SER A 45 2.59 -13.39 9.46
CA SER A 45 3.34 -12.14 9.67
C SER A 45 4.79 -12.36 10.13
N GLN A 46 5.11 -13.51 10.71
CA GLN A 46 6.47 -13.87 11.09
C GLN A 46 7.35 -14.15 9.87
N HIS A 47 6.77 -14.77 8.83
CA HIS A 47 7.45 -15.17 7.61
C HIS A 47 7.31 -14.17 6.46
N THR A 48 6.56 -13.10 6.67
CA THR A 48 6.28 -12.08 5.65
C THR A 48 6.58 -10.68 6.14
N HIS A 49 6.98 -9.82 5.21
CA HIS A 49 7.22 -8.42 5.52
C HIS A 49 6.70 -7.51 4.38
N PRO A 50 5.57 -6.81 4.58
CA PRO A 50 5.09 -5.82 3.62
C PRO A 50 5.96 -4.55 3.73
N PHE A 51 6.43 -4.02 2.59
CA PHE A 51 7.39 -2.90 2.63
C PHE A 51 7.04 -1.75 1.69
N LEU A 52 6.19 -1.96 0.69
CA LEU A 52 5.85 -0.93 -0.29
C LEU A 52 4.46 -1.16 -0.87
N ILE A 53 3.72 -0.09 -1.07
CA ILE A 53 2.56 -0.09 -1.95
C ILE A 53 2.85 0.85 -3.12
N ARG A 54 2.68 0.35 -4.34
CA ARG A 54 2.89 1.16 -5.55
C ARG A 54 1.80 0.86 -6.55
N LYS A 55 1.08 1.90 -6.99
CA LYS A 55 -0.03 1.79 -7.94
C LYS A 55 -1.10 0.75 -7.52
N GLY A 56 -1.29 0.57 -6.22
CA GLY A 56 -2.23 -0.41 -5.65
C GLY A 56 -1.68 -1.83 -5.53
N VAL A 57 -0.41 -2.08 -5.86
CA VAL A 57 0.24 -3.37 -5.63
C VAL A 57 0.98 -3.32 -4.31
N LEU A 58 0.66 -4.23 -3.40
CA LEU A 58 1.39 -4.41 -2.14
C LEU A 58 2.56 -5.37 -2.36
N PHE A 59 3.77 -4.91 -2.06
CA PHE A 59 4.98 -5.72 -2.16
C PHE A 59 5.33 -6.32 -0.80
N VAL A 60 5.50 -7.64 -0.81
CA VAL A 60 5.73 -8.43 0.41
C VAL A 60 6.95 -9.31 0.20
N ARG A 61 7.92 -9.22 1.11
CA ARG A 61 9.03 -10.17 1.19
C ARG A 61 8.59 -11.40 1.96
N VAL A 62 9.08 -12.55 1.53
CA VAL A 62 8.82 -13.86 2.12
C VAL A 62 10.14 -14.56 2.35
N ASP A 63 10.29 -15.24 3.47
CA ASP A 63 11.55 -15.89 3.85
C ASP A 63 11.80 -17.25 3.18
N SER A 64 10.76 -17.90 2.64
CA SER A 64 10.86 -19.25 2.07
C SER A 64 9.89 -19.46 0.92
N SER A 65 10.27 -20.40 0.04
CA SER A 65 9.48 -20.80 -1.13
C SER A 65 8.16 -21.48 -0.75
N VAL A 66 8.13 -22.21 0.37
CA VAL A 66 6.93 -22.86 0.91
C VAL A 66 5.88 -21.81 1.26
N TRP A 67 6.27 -20.77 1.99
CA TRP A 67 5.36 -19.66 2.31
C TRP A 67 4.92 -18.90 1.07
N LEU A 68 5.81 -18.71 0.09
CA LEU A 68 5.46 -18.05 -1.17
C LEU A 68 4.35 -18.80 -1.90
N ALA A 69 4.42 -20.13 -1.98
CA ALA A 69 3.37 -20.94 -2.61
C ALA A 69 2.03 -20.83 -1.84
N GLN A 70 2.06 -20.94 -0.51
CA GLN A 70 0.85 -20.81 0.32
C GLN A 70 0.20 -19.42 0.21
N LEU A 71 1.01 -18.36 0.20
CA LEU A 71 0.55 -16.98 0.09
C LEU A 71 -0.09 -16.67 -1.26
N ASN A 72 0.41 -17.28 -2.34
CA ASN A 72 -0.23 -17.12 -3.65
C ASN A 72 -1.65 -17.71 -3.66
N TYR A 73 -1.87 -18.82 -2.96
CA TYR A 73 -3.21 -19.39 -2.80
C TYR A 73 -4.12 -18.50 -1.93
N LEU A 74 -3.57 -17.90 -0.87
CA LEU A 74 -4.31 -17.03 0.04
C LEU A 74 -4.44 -15.57 -0.45
N LYS A 75 -3.83 -15.23 -1.59
CA LYS A 75 -3.69 -13.84 -2.07
C LYS A 75 -5.02 -13.09 -2.07
N GLU A 76 -6.05 -13.66 -2.72
CA GLU A 76 -7.35 -13.01 -2.88
C GLU A 76 -8.05 -12.77 -1.53
N ASP A 77 -7.96 -13.72 -0.60
CA ASP A 77 -8.49 -13.57 0.77
C ASP A 77 -7.75 -12.46 1.54
N ILE A 78 -6.44 -12.36 1.39
CA ILE A 78 -5.64 -11.29 2.01
C ILE A 78 -6.03 -9.93 1.43
N ILE A 79 -6.18 -9.82 0.10
CA ILE A 79 -6.64 -8.59 -0.56
C ILE A 79 -8.02 -8.19 -0.03
N TYR A 80 -8.95 -9.14 0.06
CA TYR A 80 -10.27 -8.91 0.59
C TYR A 80 -10.24 -8.38 2.04
N LYS A 81 -9.46 -9.02 2.92
CA LYS A 81 -9.33 -8.59 4.33
C LYS A 81 -8.71 -7.20 4.46
N LEU A 82 -7.69 -6.88 3.66
CA LEU A 82 -7.05 -5.57 3.67
C LEU A 82 -8.00 -4.47 3.18
N ASN A 83 -8.70 -4.70 2.07
CA ASN A 83 -9.65 -3.74 1.52
C ASN A 83 -10.92 -3.57 2.37
N ARG A 84 -11.29 -4.56 3.18
CA ARG A 84 -12.38 -4.41 4.15
C ARG A 84 -12.04 -3.37 5.24
N GLU A 85 -10.78 -3.30 5.65
CA GLU A 85 -10.32 -2.36 6.68
C GLU A 85 -9.97 -0.97 6.09
N GLU A 86 -9.44 -0.94 4.86
CA GLU A 86 -9.09 0.29 4.14
C GLU A 86 -9.56 0.18 2.68
N GLU A 87 -10.73 0.75 2.40
CA GLU A 87 -11.44 0.54 1.13
C GLU A 87 -10.62 0.96 -0.11
N GLY A 88 -10.50 0.01 -1.04
CA GLY A 88 -10.05 0.23 -2.43
C GLY A 88 -8.56 0.52 -2.62
N VAL A 89 -7.71 0.24 -1.64
CA VAL A 89 -6.29 0.58 -1.71
C VAL A 89 -5.47 -0.49 -2.46
N ILE A 90 -5.78 -1.77 -2.26
CA ILE A 90 -5.00 -2.89 -2.79
C ILE A 90 -5.71 -3.56 -3.95
N LYS A 91 -5.00 -3.65 -5.08
CA LYS A 91 -5.44 -4.31 -6.32
C LYS A 91 -4.79 -5.66 -6.53
N ASP A 92 -3.56 -5.82 -6.03
CA ASP A 92 -2.78 -7.05 -6.13
C ASP A 92 -1.70 -7.09 -5.03
N ILE A 93 -1.16 -8.27 -4.78
CA ILE A 93 -0.03 -8.49 -3.88
C ILE A 93 1.10 -9.19 -4.65
N TYR A 94 2.28 -8.60 -4.64
CA TYR A 94 3.47 -9.20 -5.21
C TYR A 94 4.35 -9.79 -4.11
N PHE A 95 4.38 -11.12 -4.03
CA PHE A 95 5.26 -11.86 -3.13
C PHE A 95 6.61 -12.12 -3.79
N ARG A 96 7.69 -11.82 -3.06
CA ARG A 96 9.05 -12.13 -3.50
C ARG A 96 9.87 -12.74 -2.37
N LEU A 97 10.79 -13.62 -2.70
CA LEU A 97 11.79 -14.11 -1.75
C LEU A 97 12.76 -12.98 -1.37
N GLY A 98 13.15 -12.92 -0.11
CA GLY A 98 14.21 -12.01 0.33
C GLY A 98 14.34 -11.94 1.85
N ALA A 99 15.58 -11.74 2.32
CA ALA A 99 15.87 -11.52 3.73
C ALA A 99 15.19 -10.24 4.26
N ARG A 100 14.82 -10.25 5.55
CA ARG A 100 14.46 -9.04 6.28
C ARG A 100 15.70 -8.13 6.31
N GLU A 101 15.60 -6.93 5.76
CA GLU A 101 16.71 -5.96 5.66
C GLU A 101 16.93 -5.20 6.99
N ASN A 102 16.88 -5.92 8.11
CA ASN A 102 17.15 -5.40 9.45
C ASN A 102 18.10 -6.34 10.22
N ASP A 103 19.03 -7.00 9.52
CA ASP A 103 20.08 -7.85 10.12
C ASP A 103 21.46 -7.20 9.91
N THR A 104 21.57 -5.90 10.21
CA THR A 104 22.85 -5.20 10.41
C THR A 104 22.69 -4.13 11.48
#